data_AF-A0A1G7H3L4-F1
#
_entry.id   AF-A0A1G7H3L4-F1
#
_cell.length_a   1.000
_cell.length_b   1.000
_cell.length_c   1.000
_cell.angle_alpha   90.00
_cell.angle_beta   90.00
_cell.angle_gamma   90.00
#
_symmetry.space_group_name_H-M   'P 1'
#
loop_
_entity.id
_entity.type
_entity.pdbx_description
1 polymer ?
#
loop_
_entity_poly.entity_id
_entity_poly.type
_entity_poly.pdbx_seq_one_letter_code
_entity_poly.pdbx_strand_id
1 'polypeptide(L)'
;MFIVKASNQRHQWISGIFKEEQEVLNYIDSIPNDLKNDQIIIELPNTNYPFYIIEKENEFDFIEVEELLQMINGIETTEEENRVYFNIFVIETDFVPNKPGADYMGIIKHEHVLLDGTREREMVS
;
A
#
# COMPACT_ATOMS: atom_id res chain seq x y z
N MET A 1 -10.07 9.91 2.02
CA MET A 1 -9.54 8.76 1.24
C MET A 1 -9.96 7.48 1.93
N PHE A 2 -10.30 6.44 1.18
CA PHE A 2 -10.74 5.15 1.71
C PHE A 2 -9.82 4.05 1.20
N ILE A 3 -9.29 3.27 2.13
CA ILE A 3 -8.42 2.13 1.83
C ILE A 3 -9.17 0.86 2.20
N VAL A 4 -9.23 -0.09 1.28
CA VAL A 4 -9.68 -1.44 1.61
C VAL A 4 -8.45 -2.27 1.90
N LYS A 5 -8.25 -2.62 3.17
CA LYS A 5 -7.20 -3.53 3.61
C LYS A 5 -7.79 -4.92 3.75
N ALA A 6 -7.13 -5.89 3.16
CA ALA A 6 -7.45 -7.29 3.28
C ALA A 6 -6.41 -7.99 4.15
N SER A 7 -6.83 -8.99 4.93
CA SER A 7 -5.94 -9.85 5.68
C SER A 7 -6.49 -11.26 5.74
N ASN A 8 -5.65 -12.24 5.44
CA ASN A 8 -5.90 -13.63 5.80
C ASN A 8 -4.96 -14.05 6.96
N GLN A 9 -4.95 -15.33 7.33
CA GLN A 9 -4.11 -15.84 8.44
C GLN A 9 -2.59 -15.69 8.21
N ARG A 10 -2.14 -15.35 6.99
CA ARG A 10 -0.72 -15.37 6.59
C ARG A 10 -0.23 -14.05 6.01
N HIS A 11 -1.09 -13.29 5.35
CA HIS A 11 -0.72 -12.12 4.56
C HIS A 11 -1.75 -11.00 4.70
N GLN A 12 -1.27 -9.76 4.60
CA GLN A 12 -2.08 -8.55 4.48
C GLN A 12 -1.81 -7.91 3.11
N TRP A 13 -2.82 -7.29 2.50
CA TRP A 13 -2.66 -6.54 1.26
C TRP A 13 -3.67 -5.40 1.18
N ILE A 14 -3.35 -4.38 0.38
CA ILE A 14 -4.29 -3.34 -0.01
C ILE A 14 -5.07 -3.85 -1.21
N SER A 15 -6.36 -4.08 -1.03
CA SER A 15 -7.24 -4.59 -2.08
C SER A 15 -7.93 -3.47 -2.85
N GLY A 16 -7.93 -2.23 -2.36
CA GLY A 16 -8.49 -1.11 -3.10
C GLY A 16 -8.22 0.24 -2.44
N ILE A 17 -8.19 1.29 -3.24
CA ILE A 17 -8.01 2.67 -2.79
C ILE A 17 -8.99 3.54 -3.54
N PHE A 18 -9.80 4.31 -2.81
CA PHE A 18 -10.88 5.10 -3.35
C PHE A 18 -10.87 6.50 -2.77
N LYS A 19 -11.10 7.49 -3.62
CA LYS A 19 -11.27 8.87 -3.14
C LYS A 19 -12.62 9.07 -2.47
N GLU A 20 -13.68 8.52 -3.08
CA GLU A 20 -15.06 8.77 -2.69
C GLU A 20 -15.67 7.60 -1.90
N GLU A 21 -16.48 7.91 -0.89
CA GLU A 21 -17.11 6.92 -0.01
C GLU A 21 -18.03 5.97 -0.79
N GLN A 22 -18.79 6.52 -1.74
CA GLN A 22 -19.73 5.72 -2.52
C GLN A 22 -19.02 4.67 -3.39
N GLU A 23 -17.80 4.96 -3.87
CA GLU A 23 -17.03 4.05 -4.71
C GLU A 23 -16.48 2.87 -3.89
N VAL A 24 -16.00 3.11 -2.67
CA VAL A 24 -15.57 2.02 -1.79
C VAL A 24 -16.75 1.11 -1.40
N LEU A 25 -17.94 1.67 -1.15
CA LEU A 25 -19.12 0.86 -0.83
C LEU A 25 -19.52 -0.02 -2.02
N ASN A 26 -19.56 0.54 -3.24
CA ASN A 26 -19.82 -0.21 -4.46
C ASN A 26 -18.77 -1.32 -4.67
N TYR A 27 -17.51 -1.04 -4.36
CA TYR A 27 -16.43 -2.00 -4.46
C TYR A 27 -16.62 -3.16 -3.48
N ILE A 28 -16.88 -2.88 -2.19
CA ILE A 28 -17.15 -3.92 -1.17
C ILE A 28 -18.31 -4.83 -1.59
N ASP A 29 -19.35 -4.27 -2.20
CA ASP A 29 -20.47 -5.06 -2.71
C ASP A 29 -20.07 -6.03 -3.82
N SER A 30 -19.10 -5.66 -4.65
CA SER A 30 -18.56 -6.47 -5.73
C SER A 30 -17.59 -7.58 -5.30
N ILE A 31 -17.08 -7.55 -4.07
CA ILE A 31 -16.14 -8.56 -3.57
C ILE A 31 -16.83 -9.92 -3.41
N PRO A 32 -16.22 -11.04 -3.82
CA PRO A 32 -16.76 -12.38 -3.57
C PRO A 32 -17.01 -12.65 -2.07
N ASN A 33 -18.12 -13.30 -1.72
CA ASN A 33 -18.54 -13.51 -0.33
C ASN A 33 -17.50 -14.25 0.53
N ASP A 34 -16.72 -15.15 -0.07
CA ASP A 34 -15.62 -15.88 0.55
C ASP A 34 -14.45 -14.96 0.94
N LEU A 35 -14.28 -13.84 0.25
CA LEU A 35 -13.23 -12.86 0.53
C LEU A 35 -13.72 -11.68 1.38
N LYS A 36 -15.03 -11.37 1.40
CA LYS A 36 -15.58 -10.19 2.09
C LYS A 36 -15.22 -10.10 3.57
N ASN A 37 -15.21 -11.25 4.27
CA ASN A 37 -14.96 -11.29 5.71
C ASN A 37 -13.52 -10.91 6.09
N ASP A 38 -12.61 -10.98 5.12
CA ASP A 38 -11.19 -10.68 5.28
C ASP A 38 -10.88 -9.20 4.96
N GLN A 39 -11.89 -8.39 4.63
CA GLN A 39 -11.73 -6.99 4.20
C GLN A 39 -12.18 -6.02 5.29
N ILE A 40 -11.41 -4.95 5.48
CA ILE A 40 -11.77 -3.81 6.31
C ILE A 40 -11.59 -2.51 5.53
N ILE A 41 -12.45 -1.52 5.81
CA ILE A 41 -12.29 -0.16 5.29
C ILE A 41 -11.55 0.67 6.34
N ILE A 42 -10.51 1.35 5.91
CA ILE A 42 -9.77 2.35 6.68
C ILE A 42 -10.06 3.70 6.04
N GLU A 43 -10.58 4.64 6.84
CA GLU A 43 -10.78 6.02 6.42
C GLU A 43 -9.54 6.85 6.79
N LEU A 44 -8.96 7.52 5.80
CA LEU A 44 -7.89 8.49 5.99
C LEU A 44 -8.46 9.89 5.73
N PRO A 45 -8.86 10.61 6.79
CA PRO A 45 -9.39 11.96 6.66
C PRO A 45 -8.28 12.92 6.24
N ASN A 46 -8.63 13.91 5.41
CA ASN A 46 -7.72 14.96 4.91
C ASN A 46 -6.59 14.50 3.98
N THR A 47 -6.46 13.21 3.67
CA THR A 47 -5.50 12.71 2.68
C THR A 47 -5.97 12.96 1.25
N ASN A 48 -5.06 13.45 0.41
CA ASN A 48 -5.27 13.67 -1.03
C ASN A 48 -4.21 12.93 -1.85
N TYR A 49 -4.45 12.80 -3.15
CA TYR A 49 -3.41 12.34 -4.08
C TYR A 49 -2.38 13.46 -4.36
N PRO A 50 -1.10 13.11 -4.59
CA PRO A 50 -0.52 11.80 -4.32
C PRO A 50 -0.26 11.59 -2.83
N PHE A 51 -0.31 10.34 -2.38
CA PHE A 51 0.18 9.93 -1.06
C PHE A 51 0.95 8.62 -1.18
N TYR A 52 1.56 8.17 -0.09
CA TYR A 52 2.42 6.98 -0.08
C TYR A 52 1.93 5.96 0.93
N ILE A 53 2.13 4.69 0.59
CA ILE A 53 1.94 3.58 1.52
C ILE A 53 3.30 2.95 1.76
N ILE A 54 3.69 2.83 3.02
CA ILE A 54 4.87 2.07 3.42
C ILE A 54 4.43 0.69 3.85
N GLU A 55 5.05 -0.34 3.31
CA GLU A 55 4.90 -1.71 3.79
C GLU A 55 6.18 -2.15 4.51
N LYS A 56 6.05 -2.45 5.80
CA LYS A 56 7.15 -2.94 6.63
C LYS A 56 6.64 -4.05 7.54
N GLU A 57 7.32 -5.19 7.52
CA GLU A 57 7.00 -6.34 8.38
C GLU A 57 5.50 -6.78 8.31
N ASN A 58 4.90 -6.73 7.12
CA ASN A 58 3.47 -7.00 6.85
C ASN A 58 2.48 -5.98 7.44
N GLU A 59 2.94 -4.82 7.88
CA GLU A 59 2.10 -3.70 8.28
C GLU A 59 2.17 -2.57 7.26
N PHE A 60 1.09 -1.78 7.21
CA PHE A 60 0.95 -0.66 6.28
C PHE A 60 0.82 0.67 7.03
N ASP A 61 1.72 1.60 6.73
CA ASP A 61 1.62 3.00 7.14
C ASP A 61 1.19 3.87 5.95
N PHE A 62 0.32 4.84 6.20
CA PHE A 62 -0.19 5.77 5.19
C PHE A 62 0.36 7.16 5.49
N ILE A 63 1.21 7.68 4.60
CA ILE A 63 2.00 8.88 4.89
C ILE A 63 1.98 9.89 3.75
N GLU A 64 2.23 11.15 4.10
CA GLU A 64 2.45 12.24 3.13
C GLU A 64 3.93 12.35 2.72
N VAL A 65 4.23 13.20 1.74
CA VAL A 65 5.57 13.31 1.15
C VAL A 65 6.60 13.80 2.17
N GLU A 66 6.23 14.72 3.06
CA GLU A 66 7.11 15.27 4.07
C GLU A 66 7.57 14.19 5.08
N GLU A 67 6.65 13.32 5.49
CA GLU A 67 6.93 12.20 6.40
C GLU A 67 7.82 11.16 5.71
N LEU A 68 7.54 10.85 4.44
CA LEU A 68 8.36 9.94 3.64
C LEU A 68 9.82 10.43 3.57
N LEU A 69 10.02 11.72 3.27
CA LEU A 69 11.37 12.31 3.21
C LEU A 69 12.09 12.24 4.56
N GLN A 70 11.39 12.44 5.67
CA GLN A 70 11.97 12.30 7.00
C GLN A 70 12.38 10.85 7.29
N MET A 71 11.54 9.87 6.94
CA MET A 71 11.84 8.46 7.12
C MET A 71 13.09 8.05 6.34
N ILE A 72 13.20 8.44 5.07
CA ILE A 72 14.36 8.14 4.23
C ILE A 72 15.63 8.78 4.77
N ASN A 73 15.57 10.05 5.21
CA ASN A 73 16.72 10.75 5.75
C ASN A 73 17.19 10.18 7.10
N GLY A 74 16.32 9.47 7.82
CA GLY A 74 16.62 8.84 9.10
C GLY A 74 17.16 7.41 9.00
N ILE A 75 17.33 6.84 7.80
CA ILE A 75 17.87 5.48 7.63
C ILE A 75 19.35 5.49 7.98
N GLU A 76 19.71 4.81 9.07
CA GLU A 76 21.10 4.51 9.40
C GLU A 76 21.58 3.32 8.54
N THR A 77 22.54 3.58 7.66
CA THR A 77 23.13 2.55 6.79
C THR A 77 23.91 1.53 7.61
N THR A 78 23.57 0.25 7.49
CA THR A 78 24.34 -0.86 8.09
C THR A 78 25.11 -1.64 7.02
N GLU A 79 26.11 -2.42 7.42
CA GLU A 79 26.91 -3.25 6.50
C GLU A 79 26.16 -4.51 5.99
N GLU A 80 24.88 -4.68 6.33
CA GLU A 80 24.06 -5.79 5.81
C GLU A 80 23.53 -5.46 4.42
N GLU A 81 24.27 -5.89 3.40
CA GLU A 81 23.89 -5.71 1.99
C GLU A 81 22.58 -6.44 1.64
N ASN A 82 21.73 -5.77 0.85
CA ASN A 82 20.58 -6.34 0.12
C ASN A 82 19.35 -6.78 0.93
N ARG A 83 19.19 -6.37 2.19
CA ARG A 83 17.92 -6.58 2.90
C ARG A 83 16.95 -5.42 2.61
N VAL A 84 15.75 -5.76 2.13
CA VAL A 84 14.64 -4.80 1.99
C VAL A 84 14.25 -4.29 3.39
N TYR A 85 14.34 -2.97 3.57
CA TYR A 85 13.97 -2.27 4.79
C TYR A 85 12.46 -1.99 4.85
N PHE A 86 11.88 -1.53 3.74
CA PHE A 86 10.44 -1.41 3.52
C PHE A 86 10.13 -1.22 2.02
N ASN A 87 8.87 -1.45 1.61
CA ASN A 87 8.38 -1.08 0.29
C ASN A 87 7.65 0.26 0.35
N ILE A 88 7.80 1.09 -0.68
CA ILE A 88 7.04 2.33 -0.85
C ILE A 88 6.12 2.15 -2.05
N PHE A 89 4.81 2.28 -1.85
CA PHE A 89 3.83 2.36 -2.93
C PHE A 89 3.45 3.82 -3.17
N VAL A 90 3.45 4.25 -4.42
CA VAL A 90 3.09 5.62 -4.82
C VAL A 90 1.67 5.64 -5.34
N ILE A 91 0.78 6.31 -4.62
CA ILE A 91 -0.64 6.35 -4.92
C ILE A 91 -1.00 7.68 -5.56
N GLU A 92 -1.07 7.70 -6.89
CA GLU A 92 -1.37 8.90 -7.69
C GLU A 92 -2.86 9.02 -8.01
N THR A 93 -3.60 7.90 -7.98
CA THR A 93 -5.03 7.80 -8.29
C THR A 93 -5.65 6.63 -7.53
N ASP A 94 -6.98 6.50 -7.65
CA ASP A 94 -7.73 5.33 -7.21
C ASP A 94 -7.10 4.02 -7.74
N PHE A 95 -7.13 2.99 -6.90
CA PHE A 95 -6.66 1.66 -7.22
C PHE A 95 -7.84 0.69 -7.10
N VAL A 96 -8.26 0.18 -8.27
CA VAL A 96 -9.39 -0.75 -8.37
C VAL A 96 -8.92 -2.00 -9.12
N PRO A 97 -8.66 -3.12 -8.44
CA PRO A 97 -8.19 -4.32 -9.11
C PRO A 97 -9.30 -4.99 -9.94
N ASN A 98 -8.90 -5.65 -11.03
CA ASN A 98 -9.83 -6.38 -11.91
C ASN A 98 -10.54 -7.54 -11.19
N LYS A 99 -9.97 -8.08 -10.11
CA LYS A 99 -10.61 -9.05 -9.23
C LYS A 99 -10.75 -8.44 -7.83
N PRO A 100 -11.94 -7.94 -7.48
CA PRO A 100 -12.18 -7.32 -6.18
C PRO A 100 -11.82 -8.23 -5.00
N GLY A 101 -11.16 -7.67 -4.00
CA GLY A 101 -10.74 -8.33 -2.76
C GLY A 101 -9.45 -9.15 -2.84
N ALA A 102 -8.95 -9.46 -4.05
CA ALA A 102 -7.73 -10.24 -4.23
C ALA A 102 -6.46 -9.38 -4.14
N ASP A 103 -5.31 -10.04 -3.92
CA ASP A 103 -4.02 -9.36 -3.91
C ASP A 103 -3.56 -9.03 -5.34
N TYR A 104 -3.46 -7.72 -5.60
CA TYR A 104 -3.03 -7.13 -6.85
C TYR A 104 -2.03 -5.98 -6.61
N MET A 105 -1.40 -5.91 -5.43
CA MET A 105 -0.51 -4.79 -5.08
C MET A 105 0.69 -4.65 -6.03
N GLY A 106 1.13 -5.75 -6.67
CA GLY A 106 2.23 -5.72 -7.64
C GLY A 106 2.00 -4.84 -8.88
N ILE A 107 0.76 -4.42 -9.17
CA ILE A 107 0.50 -3.47 -10.27
C ILE A 107 0.62 -2.00 -9.84
N ILE A 108 0.60 -1.75 -8.52
CA ILE A 108 0.81 -0.42 -7.98
C ILE A 108 2.29 -0.08 -8.14
N LYS A 109 2.58 1.13 -8.61
CA LYS A 109 3.95 1.65 -8.71
C LYS A 109 4.59 1.62 -7.32
N HIS A 110 5.69 0.88 -7.18
CA HIS A 110 6.40 0.76 -5.91
C HIS A 110 7.93 0.72 -6.07
N GLU A 111 8.61 1.04 -4.97
CA GLU A 111 10.07 1.01 -4.83
C GLU A 111 10.43 0.19 -3.58
N HIS A 112 11.44 -0.67 -3.70
CA HIS A 112 12.06 -1.34 -2.55
C HIS A 112 13.14 -0.44 -1.99
N VAL A 113 13.04 -0.09 -0.71
CA VAL A 113 14.12 0.61 0.00
C VAL A 113 14.99 -0.42 0.67
N LEU A 114 16.29 -0.43 0.35
CA LEU A 114 17.27 -1.33 0.94
C LEU A 114 17.90 -0.71 2.19
N LEU A 115 18.49 -1.54 3.06
CA LEU A 115 19.17 -1.11 4.29
C LEU A 115 20.35 -0.16 4.06
N ASP A 116 20.96 -0.17 2.88
CA ASP A 116 22.02 0.77 2.49
C ASP A 116 21.47 2.12 1.99
N GLY A 117 20.15 2.33 2.07
CA GLY A 117 19.46 3.53 1.63
C GLY A 117 19.26 3.61 0.11
N THR A 118 19.70 2.60 -0.65
CA THR A 118 19.45 2.53 -2.08
C THR A 118 18.00 2.12 -2.37
N ARG A 119 17.56 2.38 -3.60
CA ARG A 119 16.21 2.04 -4.05
C ARG A 119 16.26 1.22 -5.32
N GLU A 120 15.54 0.11 -5.30
CA GLU A 120 15.31 -0.71 -6.48
C GLU A 120 13.87 -0.56 -6.93
N ARG A 121 13.69 -0.30 -8.22
CA ARG A 121 12.37 -0.14 -8.83
C ARG A 121 11.99 -1.42 -9.55
N GLU A 122 10.88 -2.04 -9.18
CA GLU A 122 10.32 -3.10 -10.02
C GLU A 122 9.78 -2.48 -11.32
N MET A 123 10.37 -2.90 -12.44
CA MET A 123 9.80 -2.61 -13.75
C MET A 123 8.64 -3.57 -13.97
N VAL A 124 7.42 -3.05 -13.82
CA VAL A 124 6.19 -3.76 -14.20
C VAL A 124 6.35 -4.17 -15.68
N SER A 125 6.33 -5.48 -15.94
CA SER A 125 6.51 -6.09 -17.27
C SER A 125 5.20 -6.20 -18.04
#